data_AF-A0A662JYE2-F1
#
_entry.id   AF-A0A662JYE2-F1
#
_cell.length_a   1.000
_cell.length_b   1.000
_cell.length_c   1.000
_cell.angle_alpha   90.00
_cell.angle_beta   90.00
_cell.angle_gamma   90.00
#
_symmetry.space_group_name_H-M   'P 1'
#
loop_
_entity.id
_entity.type
_entity.pdbx_description
1 polymer ?
#
loop_
_entity_poly.entity_id
_entity_poly.type
_entity_poly.pdbx_seq_one_letter_code
_entity_poly.pdbx_strand_id
1 'polypeptide(L)'
;MIISFATYMKSKTKRNVAVILLAVIVAGAVAAVTIARNSDILPEIIKNIFMEKNTIEIGDCVDVHYIGRYASNNTIFASSYDDPENKTGGSPLKIFVSTDPDASPPDKYSDYSNRIDQNFVEGFIDGLIGLKEGDTKTIGPIPPEKA
;
A
#
# COMPACT_ATOMS: atom_id res chain seq x y z
N MET A 1 -3.92 -65.14 37.95
CA MET A 1 -4.17 -64.46 36.65
C MET A 1 -4.04 -62.94 36.82
N ILE A 2 -2.81 -62.40 36.95
CA ILE A 2 -2.58 -60.96 37.24
C ILE A 2 -1.69 -60.28 36.16
N ILE A 3 -0.98 -61.09 35.35
CA ILE A 3 -0.04 -60.62 34.32
C ILE A 3 -0.76 -59.95 33.12
N SER A 4 -2.07 -60.19 32.94
CA SER A 4 -2.82 -59.72 31.77
C SER A 4 -3.17 -58.23 31.79
N PHE A 5 -3.42 -57.64 32.97
CA PHE A 5 -3.94 -56.26 33.05
C PHE A 5 -2.87 -55.19 32.91
N ALA A 6 -1.69 -55.39 33.53
CA ALA A 6 -0.56 -54.47 33.40
C ALA A 6 0.02 -54.47 31.97
N THR A 7 0.05 -55.64 31.33
CA THR A 7 0.50 -55.81 29.94
C THR A 7 -0.49 -55.16 28.96
N TYR A 8 -1.80 -55.31 29.21
CA TYR A 8 -2.87 -54.65 28.44
C TYR A 8 -2.82 -53.11 28.58
N MET A 9 -2.62 -52.60 29.80
CA MET A 9 -2.48 -51.16 30.06
C MET A 9 -1.26 -50.56 29.37
N LYS A 10 -0.09 -51.20 29.47
CA LYS A 10 1.16 -50.76 28.82
C LYS A 10 1.07 -50.78 27.29
N SER A 11 0.35 -51.75 26.72
CA SER A 11 0.02 -51.83 25.29
C SER A 11 -0.91 -50.70 24.84
N LYS A 12 -1.96 -50.41 25.63
CA LYS A 12 -2.93 -49.34 25.34
C LYS A 12 -2.29 -47.94 25.36
N THR A 13 -1.38 -47.67 26.29
CA THR A 13 -0.63 -46.40 26.34
C THR A 13 0.28 -46.22 25.13
N LYS A 14 1.02 -47.27 24.72
CA LYS A 14 1.85 -47.24 23.51
C LYS A 14 1.03 -47.00 22.24
N ARG A 15 -0.15 -47.63 22.16
CA ARG A 15 -1.09 -47.50 21.04
C ARG A 15 -1.67 -46.09 20.96
N ASN A 16 -2.01 -45.48 22.08
CA ASN A 16 -2.49 -44.09 22.13
C ASN A 16 -1.41 -43.08 21.70
N VAL A 17 -0.16 -43.27 22.15
CA VAL A 17 0.97 -42.41 21.73
C VAL A 17 1.23 -42.54 20.23
N ALA A 18 1.21 -43.77 19.69
CA ALA A 18 1.39 -44.00 18.26
C ALA A 18 0.30 -43.34 17.41
N VAL A 19 -0.96 -43.38 17.86
CA VAL A 19 -2.09 -42.72 17.18
C VAL A 19 -1.93 -41.20 17.18
N ILE A 20 -1.50 -40.61 18.31
CA ILE A 20 -1.23 -39.17 18.40
C ILE A 20 -0.08 -38.77 17.45
N LEU A 21 1.02 -39.53 17.44
CA LEU A 21 2.16 -39.28 16.56
C LEU A 21 1.76 -39.35 15.07
N LEU A 22 0.94 -40.33 14.70
CA LEU A 22 0.42 -40.46 13.35
C LEU A 22 -0.48 -39.27 13.00
N ALA A 23 -1.35 -38.83 13.90
CA ALA A 23 -2.23 -37.68 13.69
C ALA A 23 -1.43 -36.38 13.47
N VAL A 24 -0.33 -36.18 14.20
CA VAL A 24 0.57 -35.02 14.02
C VAL A 24 1.27 -35.06 12.67
N ILE A 25 1.76 -36.23 12.24
CA ILE A 25 2.41 -36.39 10.93
C ILE A 25 1.41 -36.13 9.79
N VAL A 26 0.20 -36.68 9.90
CA VAL A 26 -0.85 -36.47 8.90
C VAL A 26 -1.28 -35.00 8.86
N ALA A 27 -1.47 -34.35 10.01
CA ALA A 27 -1.80 -32.94 10.07
C ALA A 27 -0.69 -32.06 9.46
N GLY A 28 0.58 -32.37 9.74
CA GLY A 28 1.72 -31.68 9.15
C GLY A 28 1.81 -31.86 7.63
N ALA A 29 1.58 -33.08 7.13
CA ALA A 29 1.57 -33.38 5.70
C ALA A 29 0.41 -32.67 4.97
N VAL A 30 -0.78 -32.65 5.58
CA VAL A 30 -1.94 -31.93 5.03
C VAL A 30 -1.65 -30.43 4.98
N ALA A 31 -1.13 -29.84 6.06
CA ALA A 31 -0.75 -28.43 6.09
C ALA A 31 0.30 -28.09 5.03
N ALA A 32 1.35 -28.90 4.88
CA ALA A 32 2.38 -28.69 3.88
C ALA A 32 1.84 -28.77 2.44
N VAL A 33 0.94 -29.73 2.16
CA VAL A 33 0.30 -29.86 0.84
C VAL A 33 -0.65 -28.69 0.57
N THR A 34 -1.40 -28.22 1.57
CA THR A 34 -2.26 -27.04 1.43
C THR A 34 -1.43 -25.79 1.16
N ILE A 35 -0.31 -25.59 1.85
CA ILE A 35 0.62 -24.47 1.63
C ILE A 35 1.23 -24.54 0.21
N ALA A 36 1.70 -25.72 -0.20
CA ALA A 36 2.33 -25.90 -1.51
C ALA A 36 1.35 -25.75 -2.68
N ARG A 37 0.08 -26.13 -2.50
CA ARG A 37 -0.97 -25.97 -3.52
C ARG A 37 -1.53 -24.55 -3.58
N ASN A 38 -1.45 -23.81 -2.48
CA ASN A 38 -1.95 -22.44 -2.35
C ASN A 38 -0.80 -21.43 -2.26
N SER A 39 0.32 -21.69 -2.96
CA SER A 39 1.51 -20.84 -2.95
C SER A 39 1.26 -19.38 -3.35
N ASP A 40 0.12 -19.10 -3.98
CA ASP A 40 -0.29 -17.76 -4.40
C ASP A 40 -0.99 -16.95 -3.29
N ILE A 41 -1.51 -17.61 -2.24
CA ILE A 41 -2.29 -16.95 -1.17
C ILE A 41 -1.38 -16.35 -0.08
N LEU A 42 -0.26 -17.00 0.23
CA LEU A 42 0.71 -16.49 1.21
C LEU A 42 1.39 -15.17 0.80
N PRO A 43 1.86 -14.98 -0.45
CA PRO A 43 2.45 -13.71 -0.86
C PRO A 43 1.43 -12.58 -0.85
N GLU A 44 0.15 -12.84 -1.11
CA GLU A 44 -0.90 -11.80 -1.07
C GLU A 44 -1.18 -11.30 0.35
N ILE A 45 -1.28 -12.22 1.32
CA ILE A 45 -1.50 -11.86 2.74
C ILE A 45 -0.26 -11.15 3.32
N ILE A 46 0.94 -11.63 3.01
CA ILE A 46 2.19 -11.00 3.48
C ILE A 46 2.39 -9.64 2.81
N LYS A 47 2.10 -9.52 1.50
CA LYS A 47 2.10 -8.24 0.79
C LYS A 47 1.13 -7.26 1.42
N ASN A 48 -0.09 -7.68 1.76
CA ASN A 48 -1.07 -6.79 2.40
C ASN A 48 -0.68 -6.36 3.83
N ILE A 49 0.06 -7.18 4.58
CA ILE A 49 0.52 -6.86 5.94
C ILE A 49 1.80 -6.01 5.93
N PHE A 50 2.67 -6.19 4.94
CA PHE A 50 3.94 -5.49 4.78
C PHE A 50 3.95 -4.60 3.53
N MET A 51 2.81 -4.05 3.11
CA MET A 51 2.79 -3.13 1.97
C MET A 51 3.70 -1.97 2.29
N GLU A 52 4.89 -2.01 1.71
CA GLU A 52 5.69 -0.83 1.51
C GLU A 52 4.82 0.07 0.65
N LYS A 53 4.24 1.09 1.29
CA LYS A 53 3.38 2.04 0.59
C LYS A 53 4.15 2.55 -0.62
N ASN A 54 3.50 2.50 -1.78
CA ASN A 54 4.09 2.99 -3.01
C ASN A 54 4.56 4.42 -2.79
N THR A 55 5.83 4.65 -3.07
CA THR A 55 6.46 5.97 -2.99
C THR A 55 6.37 6.58 -4.38
N ILE A 56 5.99 7.86 -4.45
CA ILE A 56 5.83 8.56 -5.73
C ILE A 56 7.19 8.76 -6.38
N GLU A 57 7.32 8.33 -7.63
CA GLU A 57 8.50 8.47 -8.48
C GLU A 57 8.19 9.20 -9.79
N ILE A 58 9.23 9.61 -10.51
CA ILE A 58 9.07 10.21 -11.85
C ILE A 58 8.51 9.15 -12.80
N GLY A 59 7.47 9.53 -13.55
CA GLY A 59 6.73 8.65 -14.46
C GLY A 59 5.43 8.13 -13.88
N ASP A 60 5.15 8.36 -12.60
CA ASP A 60 3.91 7.91 -11.97
C ASP A 60 2.72 8.79 -12.35
N CYS A 61 1.53 8.18 -12.34
CA CYS A 61 0.24 8.85 -12.43
C CYS A 61 -0.44 8.75 -11.06
N VAL A 62 -0.68 9.90 -10.41
CA VAL A 62 -1.14 9.97 -9.02
C VAL A 62 -2.35 10.89 -8.87
N ASP A 63 -3.29 10.47 -8.02
CA ASP A 63 -4.43 11.27 -7.60
C ASP A 63 -4.08 12.02 -6.31
N VAL A 64 -4.06 13.36 -6.36
CA VAL A 64 -3.62 14.20 -5.24
C VAL A 64 -4.71 15.18 -4.85
N HIS A 65 -5.11 15.16 -3.57
CA HIS A 65 -5.82 16.30 -3.01
C HIS A 65 -4.84 17.38 -2.54
N TYR A 66 -5.14 18.64 -2.85
CA TYR A 66 -4.27 19.77 -2.53
C TYR A 66 -5.05 20.99 -2.05
N ILE A 67 -4.34 21.86 -1.33
CA ILE A 67 -4.80 23.21 -0.96
C ILE A 67 -3.63 24.16 -1.19
N GLY A 68 -3.77 25.05 -2.18
CA GLY A 68 -2.80 26.09 -2.50
C GLY A 68 -3.03 27.34 -1.63
N ARG A 69 -1.97 27.82 -0.99
CA ARG A 69 -2.01 29.01 -0.12
C ARG A 69 -0.89 29.98 -0.45
N TYR A 70 -1.16 31.28 -0.37
CA TYR A 70 -0.10 32.28 -0.45
C TYR A 70 0.75 32.21 0.81
N ALA A 71 2.07 32.06 0.64
CA ALA A 71 3.00 31.97 1.77
C ALA A 71 3.02 33.24 2.66
N SER A 72 2.65 34.40 2.11
CA SER A 72 2.68 35.68 2.81
C SER A 72 1.55 35.89 3.82
N ASN A 73 0.37 35.32 3.58
CA ASN A 73 -0.84 35.57 4.39
C ASN A 73 -1.72 34.33 4.62
N ASN A 74 -1.29 33.17 4.14
CA ASN A 74 -1.98 31.88 4.28
C ASN A 74 -3.38 31.81 3.63
N THR A 75 -3.76 32.81 2.83
CA THR A 75 -5.01 32.84 2.08
C THR A 75 -5.01 31.70 1.06
N ILE A 76 -6.09 30.92 1.05
CA ILE A 76 -6.32 29.86 0.07
C ILE A 76 -6.60 30.51 -1.28
N PHE A 77 -5.84 30.15 -2.31
CA PHE A 77 -6.10 30.59 -3.69
C PHE A 77 -6.65 29.47 -4.57
N ALA A 78 -6.40 28.20 -4.21
CA ALA A 78 -6.89 27.03 -4.93
C ALA A 78 -7.05 25.84 -3.98
N SER A 79 -7.97 24.93 -4.29
CA SER A 79 -8.20 23.70 -3.53
C SER A 79 -8.88 22.67 -4.41
N SER A 80 -8.54 21.40 -4.22
CA SER A 80 -9.28 20.29 -4.82
C SER A 80 -10.46 19.80 -3.97
N TYR A 81 -10.58 20.28 -2.73
CA TYR A 81 -11.70 20.02 -1.83
C TYR A 81 -12.81 21.05 -2.00
N ASP A 82 -14.07 20.61 -1.89
CA ASP A 82 -15.24 21.48 -1.79
C ASP A 82 -15.25 22.27 -0.46
N ASP A 83 -14.79 21.62 0.61
CA ASP A 83 -14.54 22.23 1.91
C ASP A 83 -13.05 22.08 2.28
N PRO A 84 -12.22 23.11 2.00
CA PRO A 84 -10.78 23.07 2.27
C PRO A 84 -10.43 23.09 3.77
N GLU A 85 -11.32 23.57 4.64
CA GLU A 85 -11.04 23.64 6.09
C GLU A 85 -11.19 22.28 6.73
N ASN A 86 -12.25 21.55 6.37
CA ASN A 86 -12.50 20.20 6.86
C ASN A 86 -11.89 19.09 5.98
N LYS A 87 -11.33 19.46 4.81
CA LYS A 87 -10.76 18.54 3.80
C LYS A 87 -11.76 17.48 3.35
N THR A 88 -12.99 17.90 3.04
CA THR A 88 -14.07 17.01 2.61
C THR A 88 -14.62 17.38 1.24
N GLY A 89 -15.12 16.38 0.52
CA GLY A 89 -15.66 16.55 -0.83
C GLY A 89 -14.59 16.79 -1.90
N GLY A 90 -15.03 17.22 -3.08
CA GLY A 90 -14.19 17.54 -4.23
C GLY A 90 -13.63 16.32 -4.97
N SER A 91 -12.83 16.59 -6.01
CA SER A 91 -12.17 15.56 -6.82
C SER A 91 -10.65 15.74 -6.75
N PRO A 92 -9.87 14.66 -6.60
CA PRO A 92 -8.42 14.73 -6.69
C PRO A 92 -7.95 15.32 -8.02
N LEU A 93 -6.80 15.96 -7.98
CA LEU A 93 -6.09 16.37 -9.17
C LEU A 93 -5.30 15.17 -9.72
N LYS A 94 -5.48 14.89 -11.02
CA LYS A 94 -4.81 13.80 -11.74
C LYS A 94 -3.44 14.26 -12.27
N ILE A 95 -2.39 13.91 -11.54
CA ILE A 95 -1.03 14.38 -11.82
C ILE A 95 -0.16 13.31 -12.45
N PHE A 96 0.44 13.64 -13.59
CA PHE A 96 1.57 12.89 -14.14
C PHE A 96 2.86 13.48 -13.60
N VAL A 97 3.62 12.69 -12.84
CA VAL A 97 4.82 13.14 -12.13
C VAL A 97 6.00 13.18 -13.09
N SER A 98 6.23 14.35 -13.68
CA SER A 98 7.38 14.60 -14.55
C SER A 98 7.90 16.02 -14.35
N THR A 99 9.22 16.15 -14.23
CA THR A 99 9.91 17.45 -14.19
C THR A 99 10.10 18.05 -15.59
N ASP A 100 9.85 17.28 -16.65
CA ASP A 100 9.82 17.76 -18.02
C ASP A 100 8.41 18.30 -18.34
N PRO A 101 8.24 19.60 -18.65
CA PRO A 101 6.95 20.22 -18.94
C PRO A 101 6.29 19.73 -20.23
N ASP A 102 7.06 19.12 -21.14
CA ASP A 102 6.59 18.61 -22.43
C ASP A 102 6.34 17.09 -22.41
N ALA A 103 6.61 16.44 -21.27
CA ALA A 103 6.36 15.02 -21.11
C ALA A 103 4.85 14.70 -21.14
N SER A 104 4.51 13.63 -21.83
CA SER A 104 3.14 13.13 -21.93
C SER A 104 2.94 11.92 -21.01
N PRO A 105 1.76 11.78 -20.38
CA PRO A 105 1.44 10.59 -19.60
C PRO A 105 1.36 9.35 -20.51
N PRO A 106 1.45 8.13 -19.94
CA PRO A 106 1.19 6.90 -20.69
C PRO A 106 -0.24 6.86 -21.27
N ASP A 107 -0.43 6.20 -22.42
CA ASP A 107 -1.71 6.19 -23.16
C ASP A 107 -2.96 5.87 -22.30
N LYS A 108 -2.83 4.94 -21.35
CA LYS A 108 -3.92 4.53 -20.45
C LYS A 108 -4.32 5.60 -19.42
N TYR A 109 -3.49 6.62 -19.24
CA TYR A 109 -3.64 7.73 -18.28
C TYR A 109 -3.60 9.07 -19.00
N SER A 110 -4.12 9.13 -20.24
CA SER A 110 -4.11 10.33 -21.09
C SER A 110 -4.88 11.53 -20.51
N ASP A 111 -5.69 11.32 -19.46
CA ASP A 111 -6.39 12.35 -18.71
C ASP A 111 -5.57 12.92 -17.52
N TYR A 112 -4.37 12.42 -17.28
CA TYR A 112 -3.42 12.95 -16.30
C TYR A 112 -2.54 14.03 -16.94
N SER A 113 -2.04 14.96 -16.12
CA SER A 113 -1.15 16.02 -16.61
C SER A 113 -0.09 16.38 -15.57
N ASN A 114 1.08 16.82 -16.03
CA ASN A 114 2.09 17.46 -15.19
C ASN A 114 1.77 18.95 -14.93
N ARG A 115 0.58 19.43 -15.32
CA ARG A 115 0.15 20.82 -15.22
C ARG A 115 -1.10 20.97 -14.34
N ILE A 116 -1.17 22.09 -13.63
CA ILE A 116 -2.33 22.53 -12.86
C ILE A 116 -2.92 23.73 -13.60
N ASP A 117 -4.17 23.60 -14.07
CA ASP A 117 -4.84 24.67 -14.84
C ASP A 117 -3.98 25.24 -15.98
N GLN A 118 -3.34 24.36 -16.77
CA GLN A 118 -2.40 24.65 -17.86
C GLN A 118 -1.00 25.14 -17.44
N ASN A 119 -0.77 25.42 -16.16
CA ASN A 119 0.51 25.88 -15.65
C ASN A 119 1.36 24.72 -15.15
N PHE A 120 2.64 24.71 -15.55
CA PHE A 120 3.62 23.78 -15.00
C PHE A 120 4.23 24.41 -13.74
N VAL A 121 4.08 23.73 -12.61
CA VAL A 121 4.57 24.20 -11.30
C VAL A 121 5.65 23.23 -10.83
N GLU A 122 6.91 23.52 -11.19
CA GLU A 122 8.05 22.64 -10.91
C GLU A 122 8.15 22.29 -9.42
N GLY A 123 8.02 23.29 -8.54
CA GLY A 123 8.14 23.08 -7.10
C GLY A 123 7.04 22.20 -6.50
N PHE A 124 5.88 22.13 -7.16
CA PHE A 124 4.80 21.22 -6.77
C PHE A 124 5.16 19.78 -7.13
N ILE A 125 5.59 19.53 -8.38
CA ILE A 125 6.01 18.19 -8.83
C ILE A 125 7.19 17.68 -8.01
N ASP A 126 8.23 18.51 -7.81
CA ASP A 126 9.40 18.20 -6.98
C ASP A 126 8.97 17.80 -5.55
N GLY A 127 7.96 18.47 -5.01
CA GLY A 127 7.47 18.23 -3.65
C GLY A 127 6.67 16.92 -3.48
N LEU A 128 6.12 16.37 -4.56
CA LEU A 128 5.39 15.11 -4.57
C LEU A 128 6.33 13.90 -4.56
N ILE A 129 7.47 14.00 -5.23
CA ILE A 129 8.43 12.90 -5.34
C ILE A 129 8.89 12.46 -3.94
N GLY A 130 8.86 11.15 -3.68
CA GLY A 130 9.23 10.58 -2.39
C GLY A 130 8.11 10.56 -1.35
N LEU A 131 6.92 11.10 -1.63
CA LEU A 131 5.75 10.92 -0.77
C LEU A 131 5.21 9.49 -0.87
N LYS A 132 4.74 8.93 0.24
CA LYS A 132 4.08 7.63 0.24
C LYS A 132 2.58 7.79 0.08
N GLU A 133 1.94 6.77 -0.46
CA GLU A 133 0.48 6.75 -0.56
C GLU A 133 -0.21 7.02 0.79
N GLY A 134 -1.14 7.97 0.78
CA GLY A 134 -1.87 8.42 1.98
C GLY A 134 -1.08 9.37 2.91
N ASP A 135 0.14 9.77 2.55
CA ASP A 135 0.85 10.81 3.28
C ASP A 135 0.22 12.20 3.04
N THR A 136 0.40 13.09 4.03
CA THR A 136 0.04 14.51 3.90
C THR A 136 1.29 15.33 4.21
N LYS A 137 1.65 16.25 3.31
CA LYS A 137 2.81 17.14 3.47
C LYS A 137 2.50 18.55 2.98
N THR A 138 3.08 19.54 3.65
CA THR A 138 3.17 20.90 3.13
C THR A 138 4.36 21.00 2.18
N ILE A 139 4.11 21.32 0.91
CA ILE A 139 5.14 21.60 -0.08
C ILE A 139 5.37 23.11 -0.12
N GLY A 140 6.60 23.54 0.09
CA GLY A 140 7.00 24.95 -0.02
C GLY A 140 7.50 25.58 1.30
N PRO A 141 7.60 26.93 1.34
CA PRO A 141 7.13 27.87 0.31
C PRO A 141 7.82 27.65 -1.04
N ILE A 142 7.04 27.59 -2.11
CA ILE A 142 7.58 27.46 -3.48
C ILE A 142 8.00 28.86 -3.93
N PRO A 143 9.27 29.07 -4.32
CA PRO A 143 9.72 30.37 -4.77
C PRO A 143 9.13 30.72 -6.15
N PRO A 144 9.00 32.00 -6.53
CA PRO A 144 8.33 32.42 -7.76
C PRO A 144 8.89 31.78 -9.03
N GLU A 145 10.18 31.50 -9.09
CA GLU A 145 10.84 30.85 -10.23
C GLU A 145 10.43 29.38 -10.43
N LYS A 146 9.81 28.74 -9.42
CA LYS A 146 9.32 27.36 -9.45
C LYS A 146 7.79 27.27 -9.28
N ALA A 147 7.09 28.41 -9.23
CA ALA A 147 5.67 28.54 -8.91
C ALA A 147 4.78 28.71 -10.15
#